data_AF-A0A9D6V105-F1
#
_entry.id   AF-A0A9D6V105-F1
#
_cell.length_a   1.000
_cell.length_b   1.000
_cell.length_c   1.000
_cell.angle_alpha   90.00
_cell.angle_beta   90.00
_cell.angle_gamma   90.00
#
_symmetry.space_group_name_H-M   'P 1'
#
loop_
_entity.id
_entity.type
_entity.pdbx_description
1 polymer ?
#
loop_
_entity_poly.entity_id
_entity_poly.type
_entity_poly.pdbx_seq_one_letter_code
_entity_poly.pdbx_strand_id
1 'polypeptide(L)'
;MKKTMIPTKDRPTTMISLRIPVDVLEQLKKVAPAKGMSGYQALIKYYVGKGLREDFDLVRQMESAERLESTLTRMGLKPDQINEVWDALRGYLPEKSEKYRKDKSHPAAVD
;
A
#
# COMPACT_ATOMS: atom_id res chain seq x y z
N MET A 1 -2.15 17.40 -9.21
CA MET A 1 -1.17 17.06 -10.28
C MET A 1 -0.98 15.55 -10.30
N LYS A 2 -1.51 14.86 -11.31
CA LYS A 2 -1.29 13.42 -11.49
C LYS A 2 0.16 13.25 -11.93
N LYS A 3 1.06 12.87 -11.02
CA LYS A 3 2.43 12.51 -11.36
C LYS A 3 2.36 11.16 -12.06
N THR A 4 2.07 11.18 -13.37
CA THR A 4 2.24 10.01 -14.22
C THR A 4 3.69 9.60 -14.05
N MET A 5 3.90 8.45 -13.40
CA MET A 5 5.23 7.91 -13.15
C MET A 5 5.77 7.39 -14.48
N ILE A 6 6.17 8.30 -15.35
CA ILE A 6 6.99 8.00 -16.52
C ILE A 6 8.31 7.51 -15.93
N PRO A 7 8.80 6.30 -16.26
CA PRO A 7 10.13 5.87 -15.84
C PRO A 7 11.12 6.88 -16.40
N THR A 8 11.69 7.73 -15.54
CA THR A 8 12.78 8.62 -15.93
C THR A 8 13.91 7.73 -16.42
N LYS A 9 14.44 8.03 -17.60
CA LYS A 9 15.46 7.23 -18.29
C LYS A 9 16.69 6.96 -17.40
N ASP A 10 16.98 7.89 -16.50
CA ASP A 10 17.93 7.74 -15.40
C ASP A 10 17.20 7.61 -14.07
N ARG A 11 17.05 6.37 -13.60
CA ARG A 11 16.70 6.09 -12.20
C ARG A 11 17.98 5.60 -11.51
N PRO A 12 18.53 6.32 -10.53
CA PRO A 12 19.71 5.86 -9.81
C PRO A 12 19.42 4.52 -9.16
N THR A 13 20.32 3.55 -9.38
CA THR A 13 20.23 2.22 -8.79
C THR A 13 21.35 2.03 -7.77
N THR A 14 21.03 1.38 -6.66
CA THR A 14 22.03 0.94 -5.68
C THR A 14 22.11 -0.59 -5.65
N MET A 15 23.30 -1.12 -5.38
CA MET A 15 23.48 -2.55 -5.19
C MET A 15 23.09 -2.92 -3.76
N ILE A 16 22.23 -3.93 -3.62
CA ILE A 16 21.87 -4.51 -2.33
C ILE A 16 22.39 -5.94 -2.25
N SER A 17 22.91 -6.34 -1.09
CA SER A 17 23.28 -7.72 -0.79
C SER A 17 22.22 -8.33 0.13
N LEU A 18 21.68 -9.48 -0.26
CA LEU A 18 20.66 -10.20 0.51
C LEU A 18 21.00 -11.70 0.50
N ARG A 19 20.94 -12.34 1.67
CA ARG A 19 21.00 -13.81 1.76
C ARG A 19 19.59 -14.36 1.57
N ILE A 20 19.45 -15.33 0.67
CA ILE A 20 18.17 -16.00 0.37
C ILE A 20 18.39 -17.51 0.54
N PRO A 21 17.44 -18.26 1.13
CA PRO A 21 17.51 -19.71 1.17
C PRO A 21 17.68 -20.33 -0.21
N VAL A 22 18.46 -21.41 -0.29
CA VAL A 22 18.81 -22.04 -1.57
C VAL A 22 17.56 -22.58 -2.28
N ASP A 23 16.65 -23.17 -1.53
CA ASP A 23 15.36 -23.68 -2.02
C ASP A 23 14.50 -22.56 -2.64
N VAL A 24 14.45 -21.39 -2.01
CA VAL A 24 13.74 -20.22 -2.55
C VAL A 24 14.39 -19.74 -3.84
N LEU A 25 15.72 -19.69 -3.90
CA LEU A 25 16.43 -19.34 -5.13
C LEU A 25 16.09 -20.31 -6.28
N GLU A 26 16.05 -21.61 -6.01
CA GLU A 26 15.68 -22.62 -7.00
C GLU A 26 14.22 -22.49 -7.46
N GLN A 27 13.30 -22.16 -6.55
CA GLN A 27 11.92 -21.83 -6.91
C GLN A 27 11.85 -20.60 -7.82
N LEU A 28 12.58 -19.53 -7.49
CA LEU A 28 12.61 -18.31 -8.31
C LEU A 28 13.15 -18.59 -9.72
N LYS A 29 14.17 -19.44 -9.86
CA LYS A 29 14.69 -19.89 -11.16
C LYS A 29 13.65 -20.63 -11.99
N LYS A 30 12.80 -21.46 -11.37
CA LYS A 30 11.71 -22.17 -12.05
C LYS A 30 10.55 -21.25 -12.45
N VAL A 31 10.19 -20.30 -11.57
CA VAL A 31 9.04 -19.43 -11.78
C VAL A 31 9.32 -18.33 -12.81
N ALA A 32 10.55 -17.82 -12.90
CA ALA A 32 10.87 -16.71 -13.80
C ALA A 32 10.57 -17.02 -15.28
N PRO A 33 11.00 -18.15 -15.86
CA PRO A 33 10.65 -18.53 -17.23
C PRO A 33 9.15 -18.74 -17.43
N ALA A 34 8.47 -19.37 -16.46
CA ALA A 34 7.03 -19.60 -16.51
C ALA A 34 6.23 -18.28 -16.54
N LYS A 35 6.81 -17.19 -16.05
CA LYS A 35 6.25 -15.83 -16.11
C LYS A 35 6.78 -14.98 -17.26
N GLY A 36 7.51 -15.57 -18.21
CA GLY A 36 8.08 -14.86 -19.36
C GLY A 36 9.20 -13.87 -18.99
N MET A 37 9.87 -14.07 -17.86
CA MET A 37 10.94 -13.20 -17.39
C MET A 37 12.32 -13.77 -17.72
N SER A 38 13.28 -12.90 -18.04
CA SER A 38 14.63 -13.28 -18.44
C SER A 38 15.46 -13.95 -17.34
N GLY A 39 15.02 -13.91 -16.08
CA GLY A 39 15.68 -14.60 -14.98
C GLY A 39 15.10 -14.24 -13.61
N TYR A 40 15.57 -14.92 -12.56
CA TYR A 40 15.07 -14.72 -11.19
C TYR A 40 15.32 -13.30 -10.66
N GLN A 41 16.38 -12.62 -11.11
CA GLN A 41 16.63 -11.22 -10.72
C GLN A 41 15.54 -10.27 -11.23
N ALA A 42 15.04 -10.49 -12.46
CA ALA A 42 13.93 -9.71 -13.01
C ALA A 42 12.64 -10.00 -12.22
N LEU A 43 12.40 -11.26 -11.86
CA LEU A 43 11.27 -11.67 -11.03
C LEU A 43 11.30 -11.05 -9.64
N ILE A 44 12.45 -11.03 -8.97
CA ILE A 44 12.62 -10.37 -7.66
C ILE A 44 12.25 -8.89 -7.77
N LYS A 45 12.81 -8.17 -8.76
CA LYS A 45 12.51 -6.75 -8.99
C LYS A 45 11.01 -6.51 -9.23
N TYR A 46 10.37 -7.39 -10.00
CA TYR A 46 8.93 -7.32 -10.25
C TYR A 46 8.12 -7.52 -8.96
N TYR A 47 8.41 -8.56 -8.17
CA TYR A 47 7.68 -8.83 -6.93
C TYR A 47 7.86 -7.72 -5.89
N VAL A 48 9.09 -7.26 -5.69
CA VAL A 48 9.36 -6.13 -4.80
C VAL A 48 8.61 -4.88 -5.28
N GLY A 49 8.69 -4.56 -6.58
CA GLY A 49 7.99 -3.40 -7.14
C GLY A 49 6.46 -3.50 -7.08
N LYS A 50 5.90 -4.70 -7.25
CA LYS A 50 4.46 -4.95 -7.15
C LYS A 50 3.99 -4.80 -5.71
N GLY A 51 4.61 -5.51 -4.77
CA GLY A 51 4.24 -5.46 -3.35
C GLY A 51 4.35 -4.04 -2.80
N LEU A 52 5.45 -3.33 -3.09
CA LEU A 52 5.60 -1.95 -2.66
C LEU A 52 4.54 -1.01 -3.21
N ARG A 53 4.10 -1.17 -4.47
CA ARG A 53 3.01 -0.33 -5.00
C ARG A 53 1.69 -0.58 -4.27
N GLU A 54 1.38 -1.85 -4.02
CA GLU A 54 0.17 -2.23 -3.28
C GLU A 54 0.20 -1.68 -1.84
N ASP A 55 1.35 -1.77 -1.18
CA ASP A 55 1.56 -1.24 0.17
C ASP A 55 1.52 0.30 0.19
N PHE A 56 2.16 0.97 -0.78
CA PHE A 56 2.09 2.43 -0.88
C PHE A 56 0.67 2.93 -1.15
N ASP A 57 -0.09 2.23 -2.01
CA ASP A 57 -1.48 2.61 -2.26
C ASP A 57 -2.32 2.47 -0.99
N LEU A 58 -2.09 1.43 -0.18
CA LEU A 58 -2.72 1.26 1.12
C LEU A 58 -2.37 2.42 2.07
N VAL A 59 -1.09 2.73 2.24
CA VAL A 59 -0.63 3.82 3.12
C VAL A 59 -1.24 5.16 2.69
N ARG A 60 -1.26 5.45 1.39
CA ARG A 60 -1.86 6.69 0.86
C ARG A 60 -3.36 6.77 1.11
N GLN A 61 -4.07 5.65 1.02
CA GLN A 61 -5.50 5.59 1.34
C GLN A 61 -5.74 5.86 2.83
N MET A 62 -4.91 5.29 3.70
CA MET A 62 -4.98 5.52 5.15
C MET A 62 -4.70 6.98 5.52
N GLU A 63 -3.65 7.58 4.97
CA GLU A 63 -3.35 9.01 5.16
C GLU A 63 -4.50 9.91 4.64
N SER A 64 -5.10 9.53 3.50
CA SER A 64 -6.23 10.26 2.95
C SER A 64 -7.47 10.18 3.83
N ALA A 65 -7.71 9.01 4.46
CA ALA A 65 -8.79 8.80 5.41
C ALA A 65 -8.64 9.67 6.65
N GLU A 66 -7.45 9.71 7.24
CA GLU A 66 -7.15 10.57 8.39
C GLU A 66 -7.28 12.06 8.06
N ARG A 67 -6.81 12.44 6.87
CA ARG A 67 -6.92 13.83 6.41
C ARG A 67 -8.38 14.23 6.18
N LEU A 68 -9.21 13.32 5.68
CA LEU A 68 -10.65 13.55 5.54
C LEU A 68 -11.30 13.73 6.92
N GLU A 69 -11.08 12.81 7.84
CA GLU A 69 -11.67 12.84 9.18
C GLU A 69 -11.25 14.11 9.94
N SER A 70 -9.97 14.45 9.95
CA SER A 70 -9.47 15.70 10.58
C SER A 70 -10.06 16.95 9.92
N THR A 71 -10.32 16.94 8.62
CA THR A 71 -10.96 18.07 7.92
C THR A 71 -12.43 18.19 8.31
N LEU A 72 -13.19 17.09 8.36
CA LEU A 72 -14.60 17.07 8.75
C LEU A 72 -14.78 17.51 10.22
N THR A 73 -13.93 17.01 11.12
CA THR A 73 -13.93 17.44 12.53
C THR A 73 -13.64 18.93 12.66
N ARG A 74 -12.68 19.48 11.89
CA ARG A 74 -12.40 20.92 11.88
C ARG A 74 -13.55 21.76 11.32
N MET A 75 -14.36 21.19 10.43
CA MET A 75 -15.60 21.82 9.94
C MET A 75 -16.74 21.77 10.97
N GLY A 76 -16.53 21.15 12.14
CA GLY A 76 -17.50 21.08 13.23
C GLY A 76 -18.50 19.94 13.11
N LEU A 77 -18.26 18.95 12.23
CA LEU A 77 -19.13 17.79 12.13
C LEU A 77 -19.00 16.90 13.38
N LYS A 78 -20.14 16.42 13.87
CA LYS A 78 -20.19 15.47 14.99
C LYS A 78 -19.80 14.06 14.54
N PRO A 79 -19.34 13.19 15.45
CA PRO A 79 -18.95 11.82 15.12
C PRO A 79 -20.00 11.03 14.33
N ASP A 80 -21.29 11.20 14.65
CA ASP A 80 -22.39 10.52 13.95
C ASP A 80 -22.51 10.95 12.48
N GLN A 81 -22.28 12.23 12.19
CA GLN A 81 -22.30 12.78 10.83
C GLN A 81 -21.06 12.34 10.03
N ILE A 82 -19.91 12.22 10.71
CA ILE A 82 -18.68 11.68 10.11
C ILE A 82 -18.88 10.20 9.77
N ASN A 83 -19.55 9.43 10.64
CA ASN A 83 -19.90 8.03 10.37
C ASN A 83 -20.85 7.92 9.17
N GLU A 84 -21.82 8.82 9.01
CA GLU A 84 -22.71 8.84 7.84
C GLU A 84 -21.94 9.06 6.53
N VAL A 85 -20.93 9.95 6.55
CA VAL A 85 -20.02 10.15 5.39
C VAL A 85 -19.22 8.88 5.09
N TRP A 86 -18.69 8.20 6.12
CA TRP A 86 -17.99 6.92 5.94
C TRP A 86 -18.91 5.83 5.38
N ASP A 87 -20.15 5.78 5.83
CA ASP A 87 -21.15 4.80 5.39
C ASP A 87 -21.54 5.02 3.92
N ALA A 88 -21.67 6.27 3.49
CA ALA A 88 -21.85 6.61 2.09
C ALA A 88 -20.64 6.22 1.22
N LEU A 89 -19.43 6.26 1.78
CA LEU A 89 -18.18 5.90 1.10
C LEU A 89 -17.85 4.39 1.17
N ARG A 90 -18.59 3.58 1.94
CA ARG A 90 -18.31 2.16 2.20
C ARG A 90 -18.25 1.29 0.94
N GLY A 91 -18.84 1.74 -0.18
CA GLY A 91 -18.77 1.07 -1.50
C GLY A 91 -17.66 1.56 -2.43
N TYR A 92 -16.93 2.62 -2.05
CA TYR A 92 -15.86 3.24 -2.84
C TYR A 92 -14.46 3.00 -2.23
N LEU A 93 -14.40 2.38 -1.06
CA LEU A 93 -13.17 2.14 -0.31
C LEU A 93 -12.80 0.66 -0.30
N PRO A 94 -11.52 0.30 -0.40
CA PRO A 94 -11.08 -1.08 -0.29
C PRO A 94 -11.16 -1.59 1.15
N GLU A 95 -11.51 -2.87 1.30
CA GLU A 95 -11.77 -3.58 2.57
C GLU A 95 -10.69 -3.39 3.65
N LYS A 96 -9.42 -3.23 3.26
CA LYS A 96 -8.29 -3.03 4.18
C LYS A 96 -8.29 -1.66 4.89
N SER A 97 -8.83 -0.62 4.25
CA SER A 97 -8.95 0.72 4.85
C SER A 97 -10.00 0.75 5.97
N GLU A 98 -11.03 -0.09 5.87
CA GLU A 98 -12.10 -0.21 6.85
C GLU A 98 -11.61 -0.93 8.12
N LYS A 99 -10.72 -1.93 7.96
CA LYS A 99 -10.05 -2.61 9.07
C LYS A 99 -9.17 -1.65 9.88
N TYR A 100 -8.47 -0.73 9.20
CA TYR A 100 -7.66 0.31 9.87
C TYR A 100 -8.51 1.27 10.71
N ARG A 101 -9.66 1.73 10.19
CA ARG A 101 -10.59 2.56 10.96
C ARG A 101 -11.08 1.84 12.22
N LYS A 102 -11.45 0.55 12.09
CA LYS A 102 -11.87 -0.26 13.25
C LYS A 102 -10.77 -0.38 14.31
N ASP A 103 -9.52 -0.54 13.90
CA ASP A 103 -8.37 -0.64 14.80
C ASP A 103 -8.12 0.68 15.55
N LYS A 104 -8.24 1.84 14.88
CA LYS A 104 -8.12 3.16 15.52
C LYS A 104 -9.35 3.59 16.33
N SER A 105 -10.53 3.06 16.05
CA SER A 105 -11.76 3.34 16.80
C SER A 105 -11.81 2.67 18.18
N HIS A 106 -10.84 1.83 18.52
CA HIS A 106 -10.49 1.54 19.90
C HIS A 106 -9.40 2.52 20.31
N PRO A 107 -9.72 3.63 20.99
CA PRO A 107 -8.66 4.42 21.60
C PRO A 107 -7.88 3.50 22.53
N ALA A 108 -6.55 3.49 22.36
CA ALA A 108 -5.68 3.20 23.48
C ALA A 108 -6.23 4.01 24.66
N ALA A 109 -6.72 3.31 25.68
CA ALA A 109 -6.96 3.91 26.97
C ALA A 109 -5.64 4.60 27.34
N VAL A 110 -5.67 5.92 27.26
CA VAL A 110 -4.64 6.78 27.82
C VAL A 110 -4.82 6.67 29.34
N ASP A 111 -3.93 5.93 29.97
CA ASP A 111 -3.60 6.07 31.40
C ASP A 111 -2.76 7.33 31.62
#